data_AF-A0A929GQU5-F1
#
_entry.id   AF-A0A929GQU5-F1
#
_cell.length_a   1.000
_cell.length_b   1.000
_cell.length_c   1.000
_cell.angle_alpha   90.00
_cell.angle_beta   90.00
_cell.angle_gamma   90.00
#
_symmetry.space_group_name_H-M   'P 1'
#
loop_
_entity.id
_entity.type
_entity.pdbx_description
1 polymer ?
#
loop_
_entity_poly.entity_id
_entity_poly.type
_entity_poly.pdbx_seq_one_letter_code
_entity_poly.pdbx_strand_id
1 'polypeptide(L)'
;MSWVQISNIIPAAIMAIFLAYIAWQQMLTNKNKFKLDLYNKRFEIYTDTLKFYQELMTEEVTKSTHMNFINSKEASMFLFSQEPSIYKLLEQMHSESFKIIGFKKHGKELSGSPEQFIKSNDNAQKTLQWFNDQMPILRNKMKIFLNQ
;
A
#
# COMPACT_ATOMS: atom_id res chain seq x y z
N MET A 1 -25.78 -58.39 10.69
CA MET A 1 -24.87 -57.31 11.12
C MET A 1 -24.60 -57.55 12.60
N SER A 2 -23.38 -57.96 12.96
CA SER A 2 -23.06 -58.30 14.36
C SER A 2 -23.09 -57.03 15.23
N TRP A 3 -23.48 -57.15 16.51
CA TRP A 3 -23.51 -56.03 17.47
C TRP A 3 -22.20 -55.23 17.52
N VAL A 4 -21.08 -55.87 17.21
CA VAL A 4 -19.73 -55.30 17.12
C VAL A 4 -19.54 -54.32 15.94
N GLN A 5 -20.31 -54.48 14.86
CA GLN A 5 -20.24 -53.55 13.71
C GLN A 5 -20.99 -52.24 14.00
N ILE A 6 -22.09 -52.31 14.74
CA ILE A 6 -22.89 -51.11 15.11
C ILE A 6 -22.12 -50.26 16.13
N SER A 7 -21.39 -50.89 17.08
CA SER A 7 -20.59 -50.16 18.08
C SER A 7 -19.41 -49.38 17.48
N ASN A 8 -18.89 -49.79 16.32
CA ASN A 8 -17.74 -49.14 15.68
C ASN A 8 -18.13 -47.98 14.74
N ILE A 9 -19.38 -47.90 14.31
CA ILE A 9 -19.87 -46.84 13.40
C ILE A 9 -20.17 -45.55 14.17
N ILE A 10 -20.65 -45.67 15.42
CA ILE A 10 -21.03 -44.52 16.25
C ILE A 10 -19.83 -43.60 16.54
N PRO A 11 -18.67 -44.08 17.01
CA PRO A 11 -17.49 -43.25 17.22
C PRO A 11 -16.98 -42.62 15.92
N ALA A 12 -17.00 -43.37 14.81
CA ALA A 12 -16.58 -42.86 13.51
C ALA A 12 -17.49 -41.73 13.01
N ALA A 13 -18.81 -41.86 13.18
CA ALA A 13 -19.78 -40.82 12.84
C ALA A 13 -19.59 -39.56 13.71
N ILE A 14 -19.38 -39.74 15.02
CA ILE A 14 -19.08 -38.64 15.95
C ILE A 14 -17.78 -37.93 15.54
N MET A 15 -16.72 -38.68 15.26
CA MET A 15 -15.46 -38.13 14.77
C MET A 15 -15.63 -37.37 13.46
N ALA A 16 -16.41 -37.89 12.51
CA ALA A 16 -16.70 -37.21 11.26
C ALA A 16 -17.43 -35.87 11.46
N ILE A 17 -18.38 -35.82 12.40
CA ILE A 17 -19.06 -34.56 12.77
C ILE A 17 -18.08 -33.56 13.37
N PHE A 18 -17.20 -33.99 14.28
CA PHE A 18 -16.17 -33.12 14.84
C PHE A 18 -15.19 -32.60 13.77
N LEU A 19 -14.74 -33.45 12.85
CA LEU A 19 -13.87 -33.05 11.75
C LEU A 19 -14.56 -32.04 10.82
N ALA A 20 -15.84 -32.27 10.48
CA ALA A 20 -16.63 -31.32 9.70
C ALA A 20 -16.76 -29.96 10.39
N TYR A 21 -16.99 -29.96 11.71
CA TYR A 21 -17.05 -28.73 12.51
C TYR A 21 -15.69 -27.99 12.55
N ILE A 22 -14.59 -28.71 12.77
CA ILE A 22 -13.24 -28.13 12.77
C ILE A 22 -12.92 -27.53 11.39
N ALA A 23 -13.21 -28.26 10.30
CA ALA A 23 -13.00 -27.76 8.94
C ALA A 23 -13.81 -26.49 8.67
N TRP A 24 -15.06 -26.43 9.14
CA TRP A 24 -15.89 -25.22 9.05
C TRP A 24 -15.26 -24.03 9.80
N GLN A 25 -14.76 -24.26 11.02
CA GLN A 25 -14.08 -23.22 11.80
C GLN A 25 -12.76 -22.76 11.15
N GLN A 26 -12.00 -23.68 10.55
CA GLN A 26 -10.80 -23.35 9.79
C GLN A 26 -11.13 -22.48 8.56
N MET A 27 -12.20 -22.81 7.84
CA MET A 27 -12.66 -22.02 6.69
C MET A 27 -13.04 -20.58 7.13
N LEU A 28 -13.79 -20.43 8.22
CA LEU A 28 -14.14 -19.12 8.77
C LEU A 28 -12.89 -18.32 9.19
N THR A 29 -11.93 -18.98 9.85
CA THR A 29 -10.68 -18.35 10.28
C THR A 29 -9.84 -17.89 9.09
N ASN A 30 -9.70 -18.74 8.06
CA ASN A 30 -8.94 -18.42 6.86
C ASN A 30 -9.57 -17.25 6.08
N LYS A 31 -10.90 -17.19 6.02
CA LYS A 31 -11.62 -16.06 5.43
C LYS A 31 -11.31 -14.75 6.15
N ASN A 32 -11.27 -14.76 7.48
CA ASN A 32 -10.93 -13.56 8.27
C ASN A 32 -9.46 -13.17 8.12
N LYS A 33 -8.54 -14.14 8.08
CA LYS A 33 -7.12 -13.89 7.80
C LYS A 33 -6.92 -13.26 6.43
N PHE A 34 -7.58 -13.78 5.39
CA PHE A 34 -7.51 -13.20 4.05
C PHE A 34 -7.94 -11.72 4.01
N LYS A 35 -9.02 -11.37 4.74
CA LYS A 35 -9.45 -9.97 4.87
C LYS A 35 -8.39 -9.11 5.56
N LEU A 36 -7.82 -9.60 6.66
CA LEU A 36 -6.79 -8.90 7.41
C LEU A 36 -5.51 -8.69 6.57
N ASP A 37 -5.09 -9.72 5.83
CA ASP A 37 -3.92 -9.64 4.95
C ASP A 37 -4.14 -8.63 3.83
N LEU A 38 -5.34 -8.62 3.23
CA LEU A 38 -5.71 -7.62 2.22
C LEU A 38 -5.73 -6.20 2.80
N TYR A 39 -6.26 -6.02 4.01
CA TYR A 39 -6.22 -4.75 4.72
C TYR A 39 -4.78 -4.28 4.94
N ASN A 40 -3.92 -5.16 5.48
CA ASN A 40 -2.53 -4.83 5.76
C ASN A 40 -1.78 -4.43 4.49
N LYS A 41 -1.96 -5.17 3.40
CA LYS A 41 -1.35 -4.86 2.09
C LYS A 41 -1.81 -3.52 1.53
N ARG A 42 -3.09 -3.17 1.69
CA ARG A 42 -3.63 -1.86 1.28
C ARG A 42 -3.10 -0.73 2.15
N PHE A 43 -2.98 -0.96 3.46
CA PHE A 43 -2.46 0.02 4.40
C PHE A 43 -0.95 0.27 4.19
N GLU A 44 -0.19 -0.77 3.84
CA GLU A 44 1.23 -0.71 3.50
C GLU A 44 1.51 0.32 2.38
N ILE A 45 0.67 0.36 1.35
CA ILE A 45 0.77 1.35 0.27
C ILE A 45 0.66 2.79 0.80
N TYR A 46 -0.25 3.02 1.75
CA TYR A 46 -0.44 4.34 2.34
C TYR A 46 0.78 4.74 3.18
N THR A 47 1.30 3.82 3.98
CA THR A 47 2.46 4.07 4.85
C THR A 47 3.73 4.30 4.03
N ASP A 48 3.94 3.55 2.95
CA ASP A 48 5.08 3.75 2.06
C ASP A 48 5.01 5.10 1.34
N THR A 49 3.81 5.48 0.89
CA THR A 49 3.60 6.79 0.25
C THR A 49 3.82 7.94 1.25
N LEU A 50 3.34 7.79 2.49
CA LEU A 50 3.56 8.77 3.55
C LEU A 50 5.05 8.91 3.87
N LYS A 51 5.77 7.79 3.99
CA LYS A 51 7.22 7.80 4.25
C LYS A 51 7.99 8.48 3.11
N PHE A 52 7.64 8.17 1.87
CA PHE A 52 8.21 8.82 0.69
C PHE A 52 7.95 10.33 0.67
N TYR A 53 6.72 10.75 0.97
CA TYR A 53 6.38 12.16 1.11
C TYR A 53 7.19 12.85 2.22
N GLN A 54 7.32 12.23 3.40
CA GLN A 54 8.14 12.77 4.49
C GLN A 54 9.60 12.97 4.06
N GLU A 55 10.20 12.01 3.36
CA GLU A 55 11.57 12.14 2.85
C GLU A 55 11.68 13.17 1.69
N LEU A 56 10.60 13.40 0.93
CA LEU A 56 10.55 14.52 -0.01
C LEU A 56 10.53 15.89 0.69
N MET A 57 10.07 15.97 1.94
CA MET A 57 10.14 17.20 2.74
C MET A 57 11.50 17.42 3.43
N THR A 58 12.30 16.37 3.61
CA THR A 58 13.64 16.47 4.24
C THR A 58 14.73 16.77 3.21
N GLU A 59 16.01 16.64 3.55
CA GLU A 59 17.11 16.93 2.62
C GLU A 59 17.30 15.86 1.54
N GLU A 60 17.02 14.60 1.85
CA GLU A 60 17.31 13.48 0.95
C GLU A 60 16.22 12.41 1.01
N VAL A 61 15.94 11.81 -0.16
CA VAL A 61 15.13 10.61 -0.27
C VAL A 61 16.05 9.40 -0.34
N THR A 62 15.88 8.49 0.62
CA THR A 62 16.65 7.26 0.66
C THR A 62 16.25 6.34 -0.51
N LYS A 63 17.23 5.63 -1.07
CA LYS A 63 16.99 4.65 -2.14
C LYS A 63 15.96 3.60 -1.74
N SER A 64 16.00 3.15 -0.48
CA SER A 64 15.06 2.15 0.05
C SER A 64 13.62 2.66 0.03
N THR A 65 13.38 3.87 0.54
CA THR A 65 12.03 4.46 0.55
C THR A 65 11.52 4.72 -0.86
N HIS A 66 12.36 5.20 -1.78
CA HIS A 66 11.95 5.38 -3.17
C HIS A 66 11.59 4.05 -3.85
N MET A 67 12.40 3.00 -3.65
CA MET A 67 12.10 1.65 -4.17
C MET A 67 10.82 1.07 -3.58
N ASN A 68 10.61 1.21 -2.27
CA ASN A 68 9.38 0.75 -1.62
C ASN A 68 8.15 1.47 -2.17
N PHE A 69 8.24 2.78 -2.35
CA PHE A 69 7.16 3.56 -2.96
C PHE A 69 6.86 3.09 -4.39
N ILE A 70 7.87 2.82 -5.22
CA ILE A 70 7.66 2.26 -6.57
C ILE A 70 6.96 0.90 -6.50
N ASN A 71 7.41 0.00 -5.63
CA ASN A 71 6.79 -1.31 -5.45
C ASN A 71 5.33 -1.18 -5.00
N SER A 72 5.05 -0.30 -4.03
CA SER A 72 3.70 -0.02 -3.53
C SER A 72 2.81 0.63 -4.59
N LYS A 73 3.35 1.51 -5.42
CA LYS A 73 2.67 2.07 -6.59
C LYS A 73 2.27 0.95 -7.56
N GLU A 74 3.18 0.08 -7.96
CA GLU A 74 2.85 -1.03 -8.88
C GLU A 74 1.84 -2.01 -8.27
N ALA A 75 2.01 -2.35 -6.99
CA ALA A 75 1.07 -3.22 -6.27
C ALA A 75 -0.35 -2.61 -6.18
N SER A 76 -0.46 -1.28 -6.12
CA SER A 76 -1.74 -0.58 -6.02
C SER A 76 -2.65 -0.84 -7.23
N MET A 77 -2.09 -1.09 -8.42
CA MET A 77 -2.85 -1.43 -9.63
C MET A 77 -3.71 -2.69 -9.42
N PHE A 78 -3.17 -3.68 -8.70
CA PHE A 78 -3.83 -4.95 -8.43
C PHE A 78 -4.73 -4.88 -7.20
N LEU A 79 -4.25 -4.24 -6.13
CA LEU A 79 -4.95 -4.17 -4.84
C LEU A 79 -6.19 -3.26 -4.86
N PHE A 80 -6.22 -2.29 -5.78
CA PHE A 80 -7.30 -1.35 -6.01
C PHE A 80 -7.82 -1.43 -7.44
N SER A 81 -7.97 -2.63 -8.00
CA SER A 81 -8.45 -2.85 -9.37
C SER A 81 -9.81 -2.19 -9.67
N GLN A 82 -10.65 -2.00 -8.64
CA GLN A 82 -11.94 -1.32 -8.73
C GLN A 82 -11.84 0.22 -8.69
N GLU A 83 -10.68 0.77 -8.32
CA GLU A 83 -10.42 2.20 -8.23
C GLU A 83 -9.07 2.57 -8.88
N PRO A 84 -9.00 2.57 -10.22
CA PRO A 84 -7.77 2.86 -10.96
C PRO A 84 -7.19 4.26 -10.69
N SER A 85 -7.99 5.19 -10.16
CA SER A 85 -7.53 6.53 -9.84
C SER A 85 -6.49 6.57 -8.72
N ILE A 86 -6.45 5.56 -7.84
CA ILE A 86 -5.40 5.43 -6.82
C ILE A 86 -4.04 5.20 -7.49
N TYR A 87 -3.94 4.22 -8.39
CA TYR A 87 -2.72 3.95 -9.14
C TYR A 87 -2.24 5.19 -9.92
N LYS A 88 -3.16 5.82 -10.66
CA LYS A 88 -2.85 7.02 -11.45
C LYS A 88 -2.32 8.17 -10.59
N LEU A 89 -2.89 8.36 -9.40
CA LEU A 89 -2.42 9.38 -8.46
C LEU A 89 -1.01 9.08 -7.97
N LEU A 90 -0.74 7.83 -7.57
CA LEU A 90 0.60 7.42 -7.12
C LEU A 90 1.63 7.49 -8.25
N GLU A 91 1.24 7.17 -9.48
CA GLU A 91 2.07 7.32 -10.67
C GLU A 91 2.39 8.80 -10.95
N GLN A 92 1.40 9.68 -10.86
CA GLN A 92 1.62 11.12 -10.99
C GLN A 92 2.54 11.64 -9.90
N MET A 93 2.34 11.23 -8.64
CA MET A 93 3.25 11.56 -7.54
C MET A 93 4.68 11.09 -7.86
N HIS A 94 4.86 9.86 -8.35
CA HIS A 94 6.19 9.38 -8.74
C HIS A 94 6.85 10.28 -9.80
N SER A 95 6.13 10.61 -10.87
CA SER A 95 6.65 11.47 -11.94
C SER A 95 7.01 12.87 -11.43
N GLU A 96 6.13 13.48 -10.63
CA GLU A 96 6.33 14.80 -10.07
C GLU A 96 7.51 14.84 -9.07
N SER A 97 7.76 13.75 -8.33
CA SER A 97 8.85 13.66 -7.36
C SER A 97 10.24 13.95 -7.95
N PHE A 98 10.44 13.67 -9.25
CA PHE A 98 11.73 13.92 -9.92
C PHE A 98 12.11 15.39 -9.95
N LYS A 99 11.14 16.32 -9.93
CA LYS A 99 11.41 17.77 -9.86
C LYS A 99 12.06 18.13 -8.51
N ILE A 100 11.55 17.56 -7.43
CA ILE A 100 12.06 17.77 -6.07
C ILE A 100 13.43 17.09 -5.91
N ILE A 101 13.53 15.80 -6.27
CA ILE A 101 14.76 15.03 -6.15
C ILE A 101 15.89 15.62 -7.01
N GLY A 102 15.57 16.00 -8.25
CA GLY A 102 16.52 16.63 -9.17
C GLY A 102 17.06 17.95 -8.62
N PHE A 103 16.18 18.82 -8.11
CA PHE A 103 16.61 20.07 -7.48
C PHE A 103 17.46 19.84 -6.23
N LYS A 104 17.08 18.90 -5.35
CA LYS A 104 17.89 18.58 -4.15
C LYS A 104 19.29 18.11 -4.51
N LYS A 105 19.41 17.26 -5.53
CA LYS A 105 20.67 16.64 -5.93
C LYS A 105 21.58 17.58 -6.71
N HIS A 106 21.00 18.36 -7.64
CA HIS A 106 21.76 19.15 -8.61
C HIS A 106 21.55 20.67 -8.47
N GLY A 107 20.70 21.13 -7.56
CA GLY A 107 20.37 22.55 -7.42
C GLY A 107 21.58 23.41 -7.13
N LYS A 108 22.55 22.92 -6.35
CA LYS A 108 23.80 23.66 -6.08
C LYS A 108 24.64 23.89 -7.33
N GLU A 109 24.59 22.98 -8.31
CA GLU A 109 25.30 23.12 -9.59
C GLU A 109 24.72 24.27 -10.43
N LEU A 110 23.45 24.63 -10.20
CA LEU A 110 22.77 25.76 -10.85
C LEU A 110 23.08 27.11 -10.22
N SER A 111 23.88 27.18 -9.15
CA SER A 111 24.19 28.43 -8.44
C SER A 111 24.91 29.48 -9.30
N GLY A 112 25.60 29.05 -10.37
CA GLY A 112 26.21 29.94 -11.38
C GLY A 112 25.19 30.63 -12.29
N SER A 113 23.91 30.23 -12.24
CA SER A 113 22.79 30.85 -12.96
C SER A 113 21.63 31.13 -12.00
N PRO A 114 21.60 32.32 -11.34
CA PRO A 114 20.60 32.64 -10.33
C PRO A 114 19.15 32.47 -10.80
N GLU A 115 18.86 32.81 -12.05
CA GLU A 115 17.52 32.65 -12.63
C GLU A 115 17.09 31.17 -12.71
N GLN A 116 17.97 30.29 -13.18
CA GLN A 116 17.69 28.85 -13.27
C GLN A 116 17.57 28.20 -11.89
N PHE A 117 18.40 28.63 -10.94
CA PHE A 117 18.33 28.20 -9.56
C PHE A 117 16.97 28.55 -8.93
N ILE A 118 16.57 29.82 -9.02
CA ILE A 118 15.29 30.32 -8.47
C ILE A 118 14.11 29.58 -9.11
N LYS A 119 14.10 29.44 -10.44
CA LYS A 119 13.03 28.74 -11.17
C LYS A 119 12.92 27.28 -10.75
N SER A 120 14.05 26.58 -10.59
CA SER A 120 14.06 25.16 -10.20
C SER A 120 13.63 24.98 -8.74
N ASN A 121 14.06 25.90 -7.86
CA ASN A 121 13.62 25.92 -6.46
C ASN A 121 12.11 26.16 -6.34
N ASP A 122 11.57 27.15 -7.05
CA ASP A 122 10.13 27.46 -7.08
C ASP A 122 9.32 26.27 -7.61
N ASN A 123 9.78 25.62 -8.68
CA ASN A 123 9.15 24.40 -9.19
C ASN A 123 9.16 23.27 -8.16
N ALA A 124 10.27 23.04 -7.46
CA ALA A 124 10.36 22.02 -6.41
C ALA A 124 9.41 22.34 -5.23
N GLN A 125 9.35 23.61 -4.80
CA GLN A 125 8.46 24.05 -3.73
C GLN A 125 6.98 23.91 -4.10
N LYS A 126 6.59 24.34 -5.31
CA LYS A 126 5.21 24.15 -5.82
C LYS A 126 4.85 22.68 -5.91
N THR A 127 5.79 21.83 -6.32
CA THR A 127 5.58 20.39 -6.37
C THR A 127 5.38 19.83 -4.97
N LEU A 128 6.18 20.25 -3.98
CA LEU A 128 6.01 19.82 -2.59
C LEU A 128 4.65 20.24 -2.02
N GLN A 129 4.20 21.46 -2.32
CA GLN A 129 2.87 21.93 -1.95
C GLN A 129 1.78 21.08 -2.60
N TRP A 130 1.91 20.77 -3.89
CA TRP A 130 0.96 19.89 -4.59
C TRP A 130 0.90 18.50 -3.94
N PHE A 131 2.04 17.92 -3.52
CA PHE A 131 2.07 16.67 -2.76
C PHE A 131 1.30 16.78 -1.44
N ASN A 132 1.49 17.87 -0.69
CA ASN A 132 0.76 18.13 0.55
C ASN A 132 -0.76 18.13 0.32
N ASP A 133 -1.21 18.68 -0.81
CA ASP A 133 -2.64 18.74 -1.17
C ASP A 133 -3.17 17.36 -1.66
N GLN A 134 -2.32 16.53 -2.27
CA GLN A 134 -2.70 15.18 -2.72
C GLN A 134 -2.79 14.17 -1.58
N MET A 135 -2.00 14.31 -0.51
CA MET A 135 -1.98 13.34 0.60
C MET A 135 -3.36 13.13 1.26
N PRO A 136 -4.16 14.19 1.55
CA PRO A 136 -5.55 14.04 2.00
C PRO A 136 -6.46 13.34 0.98
N ILE A 137 -6.30 13.64 -0.31
CA ILE A 137 -7.08 13.03 -1.40
C ILE A 137 -6.81 11.53 -1.45
N LEU A 138 -5.54 11.13 -1.42
CA LEU A 138 -5.12 9.74 -1.37
C LEU A 138 -5.69 9.04 -0.12
N ARG A 139 -5.55 9.65 1.06
CA ARG A 139 -6.10 9.11 2.31
C ARG A 139 -7.60 8.84 2.20
N ASN A 140 -8.37 9.79 1.65
CA ASN A 140 -9.81 9.64 1.50
C ASN A 140 -10.18 8.52 0.52
N LYS A 141 -9.48 8.42 -0.62
CA LYS A 141 -9.68 7.32 -1.57
C LYS A 141 -9.40 5.95 -0.93
N MET A 142 -8.30 5.85 -0.19
CA MET A 142 -7.90 4.58 0.45
C MET A 142 -8.78 4.21 1.64
N LYS A 143 -9.31 5.19 2.40
CA LYS A 143 -10.18 4.96 3.57
C LYS A 143 -11.37 4.04 3.24
N ILE A 144 -11.93 4.17 2.04
CA ILE A 144 -13.05 3.34 1.58
C ILE A 144 -12.68 1.86 1.60
N PHE A 145 -11.44 1.51 1.27
CA PHE A 145 -10.95 0.13 1.16
C PHE A 145 -10.34 -0.43 2.44
N LEU A 146 -10.07 0.44 3.41
CA LEU A 146 -9.53 0.08 4.73
C LEU A 146 -10.63 -0.24 5.75
N ASN A 147 -11.87 0.19 5.49
CA ASN A 147 -13.01 -0.03 6.40
C ASN A 147 -13.94 -1.19 5.95
N GLN A 148 -13.52 -2.03 4.99
CA GLN A 148 -14.31 -3.11 4.39
C GLN A 148 -13.89 -4.51 4.85
#